data_AF-A0A073L5B4-F1
#
_entry.id   AF-A0A073L5B4-F1
#
_cell.length_a   1.000
_cell.length_b   1.000
_cell.length_c   1.000
_cell.angle_alpha   90.00
_cell.angle_beta   90.00
_cell.angle_gamma   90.00
#
_symmetry.space_group_name_H-M   'P 1'
#
loop_
_entity.id
_entity.type
_entity.pdbx_description
1 polymer ?
#
loop_
_entity_poly.entity_id
_entity_poly.type
_entity_poly.pdbx_seq_one_letter_code
_entity_poly.pdbx_strand_id
1 'polypeptide(L)'
;MLCQIPDIAKGVISLFASGRLSSTDYRTRLQPAIKSYRKDWGQVCLYIEADVLLEGWEFESLTGSGEVQLPNFEALVFVGGPDWVGNAVRLLGPFMQGEVAWFPLEQKAKAIAWIAKRSTF
;
A
#
# COMPACT_ATOMS: atom_id res chain seq x y z
N MET A 1 -11.88 5.86 -0.05
CA MET A 1 -11.43 6.18 -1.42
C MET A 1 -9.93 6.01 -1.49
N LEU A 2 -9.44 5.48 -2.61
CA LEU A 2 -8.00 5.36 -2.88
C LEU A 2 -7.65 6.24 -4.07
N CYS A 3 -6.77 7.22 -3.84
CA CYS A 3 -6.28 8.15 -4.85
C CYS A 3 -4.80 7.89 -5.14
N GLN A 4 -4.39 7.91 -6.41
CA GLN A 4 -2.98 7.88 -6.76
C GLN A 4 -2.37 9.28 -6.56
N ILE A 5 -1.24 9.34 -5.88
CA ILE A 5 -0.45 10.56 -5.67
C ILE A 5 0.85 10.46 -6.48
N PRO A 6 1.54 11.59 -6.74
CA PRO A 6 2.81 11.56 -7.46
C PRO A 6 3.81 10.58 -6.83
N ASP A 7 4.51 9.83 -7.69
CA ASP A 7 5.47 8.81 -7.26
C ASP A 7 6.59 9.43 -6.41
N ILE A 8 6.73 8.94 -5.19
CA ILE A 8 7.77 9.41 -4.27
C ILE A 8 9.17 8.92 -4.64
N ALA A 9 9.25 7.83 -5.43
CA ALA A 9 10.48 7.18 -5.85
C ALA A 9 10.25 6.34 -7.11
N LYS A 10 11.33 6.07 -7.86
CA LYS A 10 11.27 5.23 -9.07
C LYS A 10 10.86 3.80 -8.71
N GLY A 11 9.89 3.23 -9.43
CA GLY A 11 9.37 1.89 -9.14
C GLY A 11 8.49 1.80 -7.89
N VAL A 12 8.12 2.93 -7.27
CA VAL A 12 7.22 2.98 -6.11
C VAL A 12 5.90 3.64 -6.49
N ILE A 13 4.81 2.88 -6.47
CA ILE A 13 3.46 3.40 -6.66
C ILE A 13 3.01 4.09 -5.38
N SER A 14 2.69 5.38 -5.48
CA SER A 14 2.30 6.20 -4.33
C SER A 14 0.79 6.44 -4.33
N LEU A 15 0.14 6.17 -3.20
CA LEU A 15 -1.31 6.20 -3.04
C LEU A 15 -1.68 6.93 -1.75
N PHE A 16 -2.86 7.53 -1.75
CA PHE A 16 -3.48 8.19 -0.61
C PHE A 16 -4.87 7.58 -0.36
N ALA A 17 -5.11 7.16 0.87
CA ALA A 17 -6.30 6.49 1.34
C ALA A 17 -7.05 7.40 2.31
N SER A 18 -8.31 7.71 2.02
CA SER A 18 -9.15 8.55 2.88
C SER A 18 -10.58 8.04 3.00
N GLY A 19 -11.24 8.34 4.12
CA GLY A 19 -12.59 7.87 4.44
C GLY A 19 -12.63 6.35 4.63
N ARG A 20 -13.20 5.62 3.69
CA ARG A 20 -13.29 4.15 3.74
C ARG A 20 -12.58 3.49 2.56
N LEU A 21 -11.66 2.58 2.83
CA LEU A 21 -10.98 1.79 1.81
C LEU A 21 -11.82 0.57 1.46
N SER A 22 -12.41 0.58 0.26
CA SER A 22 -13.24 -0.51 -0.23
C SER A 22 -12.55 -1.35 -1.29
N SER A 23 -12.93 -2.64 -1.35
CA SER A 23 -12.39 -3.62 -2.29
C SER A 23 -12.46 -3.19 -3.77
N THR A 24 -13.46 -2.39 -4.12
CA THR A 24 -13.65 -1.85 -5.47
C THR A 24 -12.56 -0.85 -5.87
N ASP A 25 -12.12 0.00 -4.95
CA ASP A 25 -11.03 0.96 -5.20
C ASP A 25 -9.73 0.21 -5.53
N TYR A 26 -9.44 -0.86 -4.79
CA TYR A 26 -8.30 -1.74 -5.05
C TYR A 26 -8.35 -2.37 -6.44
N ARG A 27 -9.51 -2.90 -6.84
CA ARG A 27 -9.66 -3.56 -8.16
C ARG A 27 -9.54 -2.57 -9.32
N THR A 28 -10.13 -1.40 -9.18
CA THR A 28 -10.24 -0.43 -10.28
C THR A 28 -9.04 0.50 -10.40
N ARG A 29 -8.32 0.76 -9.30
CA ARG A 29 -7.15 1.64 -9.26
C ARG A 29 -5.85 0.88 -9.02
N LEU A 30 -5.79 0.07 -7.97
CA LEU A 30 -4.53 -0.53 -7.54
C LEU A 30 -4.05 -1.67 -8.46
N GLN A 31 -4.93 -2.60 -8.82
CA GLN A 31 -4.56 -3.72 -9.71
C GLN A 31 -3.99 -3.27 -11.06
N PRO A 32 -4.64 -2.36 -11.82
CA PRO A 32 -4.09 -1.91 -13.11
C PRO A 32 -2.78 -1.14 -12.93
N ALA A 33 -2.64 -0.34 -11.87
CA ALA A 33 -1.40 0.37 -11.57
C ALA A 33 -0.24 -0.62 -11.31
N ILE A 34 -0.45 -1.63 -10.46
CA ILE A 34 0.56 -2.66 -10.18
C ILE A 34 0.95 -3.42 -11.46
N LYS A 35 -0.03 -3.83 -12.27
CA LYS A 35 0.25 -4.54 -13.54
C LYS A 35 1.07 -3.68 -14.51
N SER A 36 0.78 -2.38 -14.60
CA SER A 36 1.53 -1.46 -15.45
C SER A 36 2.96 -1.29 -14.94
N TYR A 37 3.15 -0.97 -13.65
CA TYR A 37 4.49 -0.76 -13.09
C TYR A 37 5.33 -2.02 -13.14
N ARG A 38 4.74 -3.19 -12.91
CA ARG A 38 5.47 -4.45 -13.00
C ARG A 38 6.00 -4.70 -14.41
N LYS A 39 5.26 -4.27 -15.44
CA LYS A 39 5.69 -4.41 -16.83
C LYS A 39 6.87 -3.47 -17.17
N ASP A 40 6.85 -2.26 -16.64
CA ASP A 40 7.89 -1.26 -16.87
C ASP A 40 9.17 -1.51 -16.04
N TRP A 41 9.02 -1.92 -14.78
CA TRP A 41 10.11 -1.96 -13.79
C TRP A 41 10.46 -3.37 -13.30
N GLY A 42 9.66 -4.40 -13.59
CA GLY A 42 9.88 -5.78 -13.15
C GLY A 42 9.53 -6.05 -11.68
N GLN A 43 9.65 -5.05 -10.80
CA GLN A 43 9.27 -5.10 -9.39
C GLN A 43 8.25 -4.00 -9.07
N VAL A 44 7.47 -4.20 -8.01
CA VAL A 44 6.47 -3.22 -7.56
C VAL A 44 6.59 -3.00 -6.07
N CYS A 45 6.84 -1.76 -5.71
CA CYS A 45 6.81 -1.26 -4.35
C CYS A 45 5.59 -0.34 -4.19
N LEU A 46 4.90 -0.44 -3.05
CA LEU A 46 3.67 0.29 -2.77
C LEU A 46 3.89 1.22 -1.58
N TYR A 47 3.47 2.47 -1.73
CA TYR A 47 3.45 3.47 -0.68
C TYR A 47 2.02 3.97 -0.51
N ILE A 48 1.43 3.78 0.67
CA ILE A 48 0.06 4.17 0.96
C ILE A 48 0.02 5.12 2.15
N GLU A 49 -0.34 6.36 1.92
CA GLU A 49 -0.68 7.32 2.98
C GLU A 49 -2.11 7.13 3.40
N ALA A 50 -2.37 6.93 4.69
CA ALA A 50 -3.70 6.86 5.24
C ALA A 50 -4.04 8.17 5.96
N ASP A 51 -5.25 8.67 5.68
CA ASP A 51 -5.83 9.80 6.37
C ASP A 51 -6.17 9.43 7.83
N VAL A 52 -6.02 10.39 8.74
CA VAL A 52 -6.31 10.17 10.17
C VAL A 52 -7.79 9.90 10.44
N LEU A 53 -8.68 10.33 9.53
CA LEU A 53 -10.12 10.08 9.58
C LEU A 53 -10.50 8.80 8.83
N LEU A 54 -9.54 7.91 8.54
CA LEU A 54 -9.87 6.63 7.93
C LEU A 54 -10.82 5.84 8.85
N GLU A 55 -12.04 5.66 8.41
CA GLU A 55 -13.12 5.01 9.17
C GLU A 55 -13.04 3.48 9.09
N GLY A 56 -12.46 2.95 8.02
CA GLY A 56 -12.37 1.51 7.84
C GLY A 56 -11.55 1.06 6.64
N TRP A 57 -11.07 -0.16 6.74
CA TRP A 57 -10.26 -0.83 5.71
C TRP A 57 -10.78 -2.24 5.46
N GLU A 58 -11.25 -2.48 4.25
CA GLU A 58 -11.60 -3.82 3.78
C GLU A 58 -10.33 -4.57 3.36
N PHE A 59 -9.87 -5.48 4.22
CA PHE A 59 -8.63 -6.24 4.06
C PHE A 59 -8.76 -7.53 3.24
N GLU A 60 -9.98 -7.97 2.92
CA GLU A 60 -10.23 -9.18 2.12
C GLU A 60 -9.58 -9.12 0.73
N SER A 61 -9.41 -7.91 0.19
CA SER A 61 -8.70 -7.68 -1.06
C SER A 61 -7.19 -7.86 -0.96
N LEU A 62 -6.61 -7.80 0.25
CA LEU A 62 -5.15 -7.84 0.45
C LEU A 62 -4.62 -9.21 0.86
N THR A 63 -5.39 -9.97 1.63
CA THR A 63 -4.99 -11.32 2.06
C THR A 63 -5.11 -12.37 0.97
N GLY A 64 -5.61 -11.99 -0.22
CA GLY A 64 -5.88 -12.90 -1.33
C GLY A 64 -6.99 -13.92 -1.05
N SER A 65 -7.71 -13.76 0.07
CA SER A 65 -8.81 -14.63 0.51
C SER A 65 -10.19 -14.15 0.02
N GLY A 66 -10.25 -12.98 -0.63
CA GLY A 66 -11.45 -12.46 -1.28
C GLY A 66 -11.45 -12.70 -2.80
N GLU A 67 -12.56 -12.31 -3.45
CA GLU A 67 -12.74 -12.35 -4.92
C GLU A 67 -11.71 -11.49 -5.69
N VAL A 68 -11.01 -10.61 -4.97
CA VAL A 68 -9.99 -9.68 -5.47
C VAL A 68 -8.63 -10.11 -4.92
N GLN A 69 -7.81 -10.76 -5.74
CA GLN A 69 -6.41 -11.03 -5.42
C GLN A 69 -5.54 -9.85 -5.79
N LEU A 70 -4.73 -9.35 -4.85
CA LEU A 70 -3.67 -8.43 -5.19
C LEU A 70 -2.54 -9.16 -5.94
N PRO A 71 -2.07 -8.59 -7.08
CA PRO A 71 -0.88 -9.08 -7.73
C PRO A 71 0.35 -8.95 -6.80
N ASN A 72 1.32 -9.85 -6.97
CA ASN A 72 2.55 -9.84 -6.16
C ASN A 72 3.24 -8.47 -6.21
N PHE A 73 3.63 -8.02 -5.03
CA PHE A 73 4.43 -6.84 -4.79
C PHE A 73 5.59 -7.25 -3.88
N GLU A 74 6.73 -6.54 -4.00
CA GLU A 74 7.92 -6.84 -3.22
C GLU A 74 7.83 -6.19 -1.83
N ALA A 75 7.29 -4.97 -1.78
CA ALA A 75 7.19 -4.20 -0.55
C ALA A 75 5.97 -3.28 -0.54
N LEU A 76 5.36 -3.10 0.63
CA LEU A 76 4.25 -2.18 0.86
C LEU A 76 4.46 -1.44 2.19
N VAL A 77 4.37 -0.12 2.16
CA VAL A 77 4.45 0.70 3.37
C VAL A 77 3.19 1.52 3.54
N PHE A 78 2.60 1.46 4.74
CA PHE A 78 1.53 2.35 5.18
C PHE A 78 2.09 3.50 6.01
N VAL A 79 1.61 4.71 5.76
CA VAL A 79 2.02 5.93 6.45
C VAL A 79 0.83 6.66 7.01
N GLY A 80 0.81 6.88 8.32
CA GLY A 80 -0.29 7.55 9.00
C GLY A 80 -1.49 6.64 9.24
N GLY A 81 -2.67 7.23 9.14
CA GLY A 81 -3.91 6.64 9.60
C GLY A 81 -4.06 6.61 11.13
N PRO A 82 -5.25 6.26 11.61
CA PRO A 82 -5.50 5.99 13.03
C PRO A 82 -4.74 4.74 13.52
N ASP A 83 -4.52 4.62 14.83
CA ASP A 83 -3.71 3.56 15.45
C ASP A 83 -4.11 2.14 15.05
N TRP A 84 -5.40 1.91 14.77
CA TRP A 84 -5.90 0.62 14.34
C TRP A 84 -5.32 0.16 12.99
N VAL A 85 -4.92 1.09 12.11
CA VAL A 85 -4.28 0.79 10.82
C VAL A 85 -2.95 0.08 11.06
N GLY A 86 -2.13 0.58 11.99
CA GLY A 86 -0.87 -0.04 12.35
C GLY A 86 -1.05 -1.44 12.91
N ASN A 87 -2.09 -1.64 13.74
CA ASN A 87 -2.44 -2.96 14.25
C ASN A 87 -2.89 -3.91 13.13
N ALA A 88 -3.74 -3.44 12.20
CA ALA A 88 -4.19 -4.22 11.06
C ALA A 88 -3.01 -4.62 10.14
N VAL A 89 -2.11 -3.70 9.81
CA VAL A 89 -0.92 -3.99 8.99
C VAL A 89 -0.02 -5.02 9.68
N ARG A 90 0.17 -4.93 11.00
CA ARG A 90 0.94 -5.92 11.77
C ARG A 90 0.30 -7.30 11.78
N LEU A 91 -1.03 -7.36 11.89
CA LEU A 91 -1.79 -8.61 11.88
C LEU A 91 -1.79 -9.28 10.50
N LEU A 92 -1.96 -8.49 9.45
CA LEU A 92 -2.02 -8.96 8.06
C LEU A 92 -0.63 -9.18 7.46
N GLY A 93 0.39 -8.54 8.04
CA GLY A 93 1.77 -8.56 7.59
C GLY A 93 2.31 -9.95 7.20
N PRO A 94 2.23 -10.96 8.08
CA PRO A 94 2.73 -12.30 7.78
C PRO A 94 1.92 -13.06 6.72
N PHE A 95 0.72 -12.60 6.37
CA PHE A 95 -0.12 -13.21 5.33
C PHE A 95 0.09 -12.59 3.94
N MET A 96 0.81 -11.46 3.86
CA MET A 96 1.10 -10.81 2.58
C MET A 96 2.37 -11.38 1.94
N GLN A 97 2.42 -11.37 0.60
CA GLN A 97 3.53 -11.97 -0.16
C GLN A 97 4.80 -11.09 -0.21
N GLY A 98 4.73 -9.84 0.23
CA GLY A 98 5.85 -8.89 0.23
C GLY A 98 6.14 -8.34 1.62
N GLU A 99 7.25 -7.61 1.77
CA GLU A 99 7.58 -6.94 3.02
C GLU A 99 6.60 -5.80 3.31
N VAL A 100 6.04 -5.79 4.50
CA VAL A 100 5.03 -4.83 4.91
C VAL A 100 5.45 -4.07 6.15
N ALA A 101 5.32 -2.76 6.10
CA ALA A 101 5.66 -1.88 7.21
C ALA A 101 4.59 -0.81 7.41
N TRP A 102 4.43 -0.37 8.65
CA TRP A 102 3.61 0.78 9.01
C TRP A 102 4.46 1.80 9.75
N PHE A 103 4.28 3.07 9.40
CA PHE A 103 4.89 4.20 10.08
C PHE A 103 3.82 5.25 10.39
N PRO A 104 3.90 5.94 11.54
CA PRO A 104 3.05 7.09 11.79
C PRO A 104 3.36 8.23 10.80
N LEU A 105 2.40 9.14 10.60
CA LEU A 105 2.53 10.25 9.63
C LEU A 105 3.76 11.13 9.91
N GLU A 106 4.11 11.33 11.18
CA GLU A 106 5.31 12.04 11.62
C GLU A 106 6.61 11.41 11.11
N GLN A 107 6.58 10.11 10.80
CA GLN A 107 7.70 9.33 10.28
C GLN A 107 7.61 9.10 8.77
N LYS A 108 6.82 9.90 8.05
CA LYS A 108 6.71 9.87 6.58
C LYS A 108 8.08 9.80 5.87
N ALA A 109 9.04 10.63 6.28
CA ALA A 109 10.38 10.62 5.69
C ALA A 109 11.10 9.27 5.86
N LYS A 110 10.92 8.60 7.00
CA LYS A 110 11.48 7.27 7.25
C LYS A 110 10.80 6.20 6.40
N ALA A 111 9.48 6.29 6.23
CA ALA A 111 8.72 5.38 5.39
C ALA A 111 9.14 5.47 3.92
N ILE A 112 9.30 6.70 3.41
CA ILE A 112 9.81 6.96 2.05
C ILE A 112 11.20 6.35 1.89
N ALA A 113 12.12 6.58 2.84
CA ALA A 113 13.44 5.98 2.80
C ALA A 113 13.42 4.45 2.88
N TRP A 114 12.48 3.87 3.64
CA TRP A 114 12.33 2.43 3.80
C TRP A 114 11.88 1.75 2.50
N ILE A 115 10.92 2.35 1.79
CA ILE A 115 10.41 1.81 0.52
C ILE A 115 11.35 2.10 -0.65
N ALA A 116 12.00 3.28 -0.68
CA ALA A 116 12.97 3.62 -1.72
C ALA A 116 14.18 2.68 -1.71
N LYS A 117 14.66 2.25 -0.53
CA LYS A 117 15.71 1.24 -0.41
C LYS A 117 15.33 -0.12 -1.04
N ARG A 118 14.04 -0.43 -1.13
CA ARG A 118 13.52 -1.67 -1.70
C ARG A 118 13.18 -1.58 -3.18
N SER A 119 12.94 -0.37 -3.69
CA SER A 119 12.77 -0.14 -5.13
C SER A 119 14.08 0.20 -5.85
N THR A 120 15.22 0.13 -5.15
CA THR A 120 16.53 0.39 -5.76
C THR A 120 16.96 -0.85 -6.56
N PHE A 121 17.02 -0.69 -7.88
CA PHE A 121 17.60 -1.63 -8.83
C PHE A 121 19.06 -1.26 -9.13
#